data_AF-A0A2E8UDL1-F1
#
_entry.id   AF-A0A2E8UDL1-F1
#
_cell.length_a   1.000
_cell.length_b   1.000
_cell.length_c   1.000
_cell.angle_alpha   90.00
_cell.angle_beta   90.00
_cell.angle_gamma   90.00
#
_symmetry.space_group_name_H-M   'P 1'
#
loop_
_entity.id
_entity.type
_entity.pdbx_description
1 polymer ?
#
loop_
_entity_poly.entity_id
_entity_poly.type
_entity_poly.pdbx_seq_one_letter_code
_entity_poly.pdbx_strand_id
1 'polypeptide(L)'
;MRLLENRTGNKVANPIRILSALRAQWDEQRFPALQALADIGHEVVYIDRILPLEGYRKVINKLNFDIAILWGNSLQNFLFSHGEPFIFDQMKLPYISLWTDNPVKHLNLIKYLDNKFHLGMFVPDTRVIEQLSDLGFKQLFYLPPFHT
;
A
#
# COMPACT_ATOMS: atom_id res chain seq x y z
N MET A 1 -9.87 7.75 10.43
CA MET A 1 -8.61 7.09 10.82
C MET A 1 -8.90 6.20 12.01
N ARG A 2 -8.46 4.95 11.97
CA ARG A 2 -8.69 3.94 13.00
C ARG A 2 -7.41 3.14 13.21
N LEU A 3 -7.10 2.81 14.45
CA LEU A 3 -6.16 1.75 14.77
C LEU A 3 -6.94 0.43 14.73
N LEU A 4 -6.45 -0.57 14.00
CA LEU A 4 -7.10 -1.89 14.00
C LEU A 4 -6.69 -2.65 15.26
N GLU A 5 -7.70 -3.14 15.98
CA GLU A 5 -7.48 -3.94 17.19
C GLU A 5 -6.93 -5.32 16.81
N ASN A 6 -5.96 -5.79 17.58
CA ASN A 6 -5.50 -7.17 17.51
C ASN A 6 -6.52 -8.06 18.24
N ARG A 7 -7.25 -8.90 17.50
CA ARG A 7 -8.35 -9.72 18.05
C ARG A 7 -7.87 -11.04 18.65
N THR A 8 -6.65 -11.46 18.34
CA THR A 8 -6.09 -12.77 18.74
C THR A 8 -5.20 -12.68 19.97
N GLY A 9 -4.69 -11.48 20.29
CA GLY A 9 -3.69 -11.27 21.33
C GLY A 9 -2.27 -11.69 20.95
N ASN A 10 -2.05 -12.08 19.68
CA ASN A 10 -0.74 -12.47 19.18
C ASN A 10 0.28 -11.33 19.30
N LYS A 11 1.55 -11.67 19.49
CA LYS A 11 2.65 -10.71 19.51
C LYS A 11 3.77 -11.20 18.61
N VAL A 12 4.31 -10.29 17.82
CA VAL A 12 5.57 -10.51 17.09
C VAL A 12 6.73 -9.90 17.85
N ALA A 13 7.93 -10.44 17.68
CA ALA A 13 9.14 -9.93 18.33
C ALA A 13 9.46 -8.48 17.93
N ASN A 14 9.24 -8.13 16.67
CA ASN A 14 9.50 -6.80 16.11
C ASN A 14 8.23 -6.30 15.40
N PRO A 15 7.25 -5.73 16.13
CA PRO A 15 6.06 -5.17 15.51
C PRO A 15 6.44 -3.92 14.72
N ILE A 16 5.96 -3.85 13.48
CA ILE A 16 6.05 -2.65 12.65
C ILE A 16 4.73 -1.89 12.70
N ARG A 17 4.81 -0.57 12.54
CA ARG A 17 3.68 0.33 12.38
C ARG A 17 3.37 0.54 10.91
N ILE A 18 2.24 0.00 10.49
CA ILE A 18 1.78 -0.06 9.11
C ILE A 18 0.71 1.00 8.88
N LEU A 19 0.94 1.88 7.91
CA LEU A 19 -0.08 2.77 7.39
C LEU A 19 -0.82 2.11 6.22
N SER A 20 -2.14 1.98 6.29
CA SER A 20 -2.96 1.73 5.11
C SER A 20 -3.80 2.97 4.79
N ALA A 21 -3.44 3.67 3.72
CA ALA A 21 -4.10 4.90 3.30
C ALA A 21 -5.05 4.63 2.13
N LEU A 22 -6.36 4.84 2.34
CA LEU A 22 -7.32 4.82 1.24
C LEU A 22 -7.36 6.17 0.54
N ARG A 23 -7.17 6.15 -0.78
CA ARG A 23 -7.54 7.27 -1.65
C ARG A 23 -8.56 6.88 -2.71
N ALA A 24 -9.41 5.91 -2.42
CA ALA A 24 -10.50 5.45 -3.27
C ALA A 24 -11.71 5.12 -2.38
N GLN A 25 -12.89 4.90 -2.97
CA GLN A 25 -14.03 4.37 -2.22
C GLN A 25 -13.64 3.06 -1.52
N TRP A 26 -14.13 2.92 -0.30
CA TRP A 26 -13.92 1.75 0.54
C TRP A 26 -14.55 0.54 -0.15
N ASP A 27 -13.73 -0.47 -0.49
CA ASP A 27 -14.24 -1.82 -0.70
C ASP A 27 -13.93 -2.65 0.56
N GLU A 28 -14.93 -3.38 1.06
CA GLU A 28 -14.81 -4.24 2.23
C GLU A 28 -13.80 -5.38 2.03
N GLN A 29 -13.36 -5.63 0.79
CA GLN A 29 -12.44 -6.72 0.45
C GLN A 29 -11.03 -6.49 0.99
N ARG A 30 -10.64 -5.23 1.24
CA ARG A 30 -9.31 -4.87 1.76
C ARG A 30 -9.17 -5.05 3.26
N PHE A 31 -10.27 -4.92 4.00
CA PHE A 31 -10.26 -4.90 5.46
C PHE A 31 -9.75 -6.22 6.08
N PRO A 32 -10.13 -7.43 5.58
CA PRO A 32 -9.63 -8.69 6.11
C PRO A 32 -8.11 -8.83 6.09
N ALA A 33 -7.45 -8.37 5.01
CA ALA A 33 -5.99 -8.43 4.92
C ALA A 33 -5.30 -7.51 5.95
N LEU A 34 -5.83 -6.30 6.13
CA LEU A 34 -5.33 -5.37 7.15
C LEU A 34 -5.57 -5.88 8.57
N GLN A 35 -6.74 -6.49 8.79
CA GLN A 35 -7.08 -7.09 10.07
C GLN A 35 -6.18 -8.30 10.36
N ALA A 36 -5.83 -9.11 9.36
CA ALA A 36 -4.89 -10.21 9.52
C ALA A 36 -3.51 -9.72 9.98
N LEU A 37 -3.02 -8.59 9.45
CA LEU A 37 -1.77 -7.96 9.90
C LEU A 37 -1.84 -7.52 11.37
N ALA A 38 -2.97 -6.96 11.81
CA ALA A 38 -3.18 -6.61 13.20
C ALA A 38 -3.25 -7.87 14.09
N ASP A 39 -3.95 -8.90 13.62
CA ASP A 39 -4.16 -10.18 14.32
C ASP A 39 -2.89 -11.04 14.41
N ILE A 40 -1.85 -10.79 13.60
CA ILE A 40 -0.53 -11.40 13.82
C ILE A 40 0.32 -10.61 14.81
N GLY A 41 -0.06 -9.37 15.14
CA GLY A 41 0.58 -8.55 16.17
C GLY A 41 1.28 -7.29 15.67
N HIS A 42 1.06 -6.86 14.42
CA HIS A 42 1.53 -5.56 13.94
C HIS A 42 0.58 -4.42 14.32
N GLU A 43 1.09 -3.19 14.33
CA GLU A 43 0.24 -2.02 14.56
C GLU A 43 -0.26 -1.48 13.22
N VAL A 44 -1.56 -1.60 12.94
CA VAL A 44 -2.13 -1.19 11.66
C VAL A 44 -3.00 0.04 11.83
N VAL A 45 -2.54 1.17 11.29
CA VAL A 45 -3.31 2.42 11.23
C VAL A 45 -3.96 2.55 9.87
N TYR A 46 -5.29 2.56 9.87
CA TYR A 46 -6.10 2.63 8.68
C TYR A 46 -6.74 4.01 8.52
N ILE A 47 -6.48 4.68 7.40
CA ILE A 47 -7.16 5.92 7.03
C ILE A 47 -8.34 5.56 6.13
N ASP A 48 -9.53 5.54 6.71
CA ASP A 48 -10.82 5.17 6.10
C ASP A 48 -11.53 6.34 5.39
N ARG A 49 -10.91 7.52 5.35
CA ARG A 49 -11.47 8.73 4.72
C ARG A 49 -10.46 9.32 3.76
N ILE A 50 -10.92 9.77 2.59
CA ILE A 50 -10.09 10.47 1.63
C ILE A 50 -9.71 11.83 2.22
N LEU A 51 -8.42 12.03 2.50
CA LEU A 51 -7.89 13.32 2.96
C LEU A 51 -7.34 14.14 1.77
N PRO A 52 -7.24 15.47 1.90
CA PRO A 52 -6.33 16.26 1.08
C PRO A 52 -4.88 15.78 1.26
N LEU A 53 -4.00 16.03 0.27
CA LEU A 53 -2.58 15.62 0.33
C LEU A 53 -1.88 16.08 1.62
N GLU A 54 -2.06 17.34 2.01
CA GLU A 54 -1.54 17.88 3.27
C GLU A 54 -2.05 17.15 4.52
N GLY A 55 -3.27 16.60 4.46
CA GLY A 55 -3.80 15.75 5.52
C GLY A 55 -2.98 14.47 5.68
N TYR A 56 -2.64 13.80 4.59
CA TYR A 56 -1.76 12.64 4.62
C TYR A 56 -0.37 12.99 5.12
N ARG A 57 0.23 14.09 4.65
CA ARG A 57 1.55 14.56 5.14
C ARG A 57 1.57 14.74 6.65
N LYS A 58 0.54 15.39 7.20
CA LYS A 58 0.41 15.61 8.64
C LYS A 58 0.30 14.30 9.41
N VAL A 59 -0.47 13.33 8.89
CA VAL A 59 -0.61 12.02 9.53
C VAL A 59 0.70 11.24 9.51
N ILE A 60 1.35 11.16 8.35
CA ILE A 60 2.64 10.45 8.19
C ILE A 60 3.70 11.01 9.15
N ASN A 61 3.83 12.34 9.22
CA ASN A 61 4.78 13.01 10.10
C ASN A 61 4.50 12.84 11.59
N LYS A 62 3.23 12.85 11.99
CA LYS A 62 2.87 12.83 13.42
C LYS A 62 2.90 11.44 14.02
N LEU A 63 2.58 10.43 13.23
CA LEU A 63 2.35 9.08 13.75
C LEU A 63 3.52 8.13 13.50
N ASN A 64 4.55 8.52 12.73
CA ASN A 64 5.77 7.74 12.48
C ASN A 64 5.48 6.28 12.09
N PHE A 65 5.41 6.04 10.78
CA PHE A 65 5.17 4.71 10.23
C PHE A 65 6.47 4.08 9.75
N ASP A 66 6.59 2.76 9.89
CA ASP A 66 7.70 2.00 9.33
C ASP A 66 7.48 1.73 7.84
N ILE A 67 6.21 1.48 7.45
CA ILE A 67 5.84 1.17 6.08
C ILE A 67 4.40 1.58 5.78
N ALA A 68 4.11 1.86 4.50
CA ALA A 68 2.76 2.01 4.00
C ALA A 68 2.34 0.87 3.06
N ILE A 69 1.06 0.52 3.10
CA ILE A 69 0.41 -0.41 2.17
C ILE A 69 -0.56 0.40 1.31
N LEU A 70 -0.36 0.36 -0.01
CA LEU A 70 -1.17 1.08 -0.97
C LEU A 70 -1.85 0.10 -1.93
N TRP A 71 -3.17 0.06 -1.88
CA TRP A 71 -3.95 -0.66 -2.87
C TRP A 71 -3.82 0.01 -4.24
N GLY A 72 -3.81 -0.77 -5.34
CA GLY A 72 -3.59 -0.29 -6.71
C GLY A 72 -4.38 0.97 -7.04
N ASN A 73 -5.69 0.99 -6.75
CA ASN A 73 -6.55 2.16 -6.97
C ASN A 73 -6.14 3.37 -6.11
N SER A 74 -5.74 3.16 -4.85
CA SER A 74 -5.28 4.26 -3.99
C SER A 74 -3.93 4.79 -4.46
N LEU A 75 -3.01 3.91 -4.87
CA LEU A 75 -1.73 4.27 -5.45
C LEU A 75 -1.92 5.11 -6.71
N GLN A 76 -2.77 4.66 -7.65
CA GLN A 76 -3.12 5.42 -8.85
C GLN A 76 -3.63 6.81 -8.48
N ASN A 77 -4.54 6.94 -7.52
CA ASN A 77 -5.08 8.24 -7.13
C ASN A 77 -4.05 9.15 -6.45
N PHE A 78 -3.07 8.58 -5.75
CA PHE A 78 -1.92 9.35 -5.27
C PHE A 78 -1.04 9.83 -6.43
N LEU A 79 -0.69 8.95 -7.36
CA LEU A 79 0.12 9.27 -8.54
C LEU A 79 -0.58 10.27 -9.49
N PHE A 80 -1.91 10.18 -9.61
CA PHE A 80 -2.71 11.08 -10.44
C PHE A 80 -2.78 12.51 -9.93
N SER A 81 -2.39 12.77 -8.69
CA SER A 81 -2.32 14.12 -8.14
C SER A 81 -1.08 14.83 -8.69
N HIS A 82 -1.12 15.09 -9.99
CA HIS A 82 -0.04 15.69 -10.75
C HIS A 82 0.21 17.11 -10.25
N GLY A 83 1.44 17.37 -9.82
CA GLY A 83 1.87 18.68 -9.33
C GLY A 83 3.02 18.57 -8.34
N GLU A 84 3.14 17.46 -7.62
CA GLU A 84 4.20 17.22 -6.65
C GLU A 84 4.79 15.82 -6.79
N PRO A 85 6.09 15.62 -6.44
CA PRO A 85 6.66 14.29 -6.28
C PRO A 85 5.78 13.41 -5.37
N PHE A 86 5.80 12.11 -5.62
CA PHE A 86 4.95 11.16 -4.89
C PHE A 86 5.16 11.31 -3.38
N ILE A 87 4.06 11.48 -2.64
CA ILE A 87 4.10 11.89 -1.23
C ILE A 87 4.95 10.94 -0.38
N PHE A 88 4.88 9.63 -0.60
CA PHE A 88 5.65 8.66 0.18
C PHE A 88 7.15 8.76 -0.09
N ASP A 89 7.55 9.04 -1.34
CA ASP A 89 8.94 9.28 -1.72
C ASP A 89 9.48 10.56 -1.05
N GLN A 90 8.69 11.65 -1.04
CA GLN A 90 9.05 12.89 -0.36
C GLN A 90 9.19 12.73 1.15
N MET A 91 8.27 11.96 1.73
CA MET A 91 8.26 11.63 3.15
C MET A 91 9.32 10.58 3.52
N LYS A 92 10.01 9.99 2.53
CA LYS A 92 10.94 8.87 2.69
C LYS A 92 10.33 7.70 3.47
N LEU A 93 9.02 7.50 3.33
CA LEU A 93 8.27 6.42 3.95
C LEU A 93 8.25 5.23 2.99
N PRO A 94 8.89 4.10 3.32
CA PRO A 94 8.83 2.92 2.48
C PRO A 94 7.38 2.44 2.29
N TYR A 95 7.08 1.86 1.14
CA TYR A 95 5.74 1.38 0.83
C TYR A 95 5.74 0.16 -0.08
N ILE A 96 4.67 -0.61 0.01
CA ILE A 96 4.34 -1.69 -0.94
C ILE A 96 3.01 -1.39 -1.61
N SER A 97 2.82 -1.97 -2.80
CA SER A 97 1.57 -1.87 -3.54
C SER A 97 0.89 -3.22 -3.68
N LEU A 98 -0.41 -3.27 -3.40
CA LEU A 98 -1.25 -4.47 -3.53
C LEU A 98 -2.24 -4.27 -4.67
N TRP A 99 -2.14 -5.08 -5.71
CA TRP A 99 -2.97 -4.99 -6.91
C TRP A 99 -4.00 -6.12 -6.95
N THR A 100 -5.25 -5.76 -7.21
CA THR A 100 -6.35 -6.71 -7.47
C THR A 100 -6.67 -6.81 -8.95
N ASP A 101 -6.24 -5.84 -9.76
CA ASP A 101 -6.29 -5.84 -11.22
C ASP A 101 -4.86 -5.94 -11.81
N ASN A 102 -4.76 -5.93 -13.14
CA ASN A 102 -3.47 -6.01 -13.83
C ASN A 102 -2.78 -4.61 -13.85
N PRO A 103 -1.70 -4.38 -13.08
CA PRO A 103 -0.94 -3.12 -13.08
C PRO A 103 -0.36 -2.69 -14.43
N VAL A 104 -0.16 -3.61 -15.39
CA VAL A 104 0.34 -3.30 -16.74
C VAL A 104 -0.58 -2.30 -17.46
N LYS A 105 -1.87 -2.28 -17.12
CA LYS A 105 -2.83 -1.29 -17.65
C LYS A 105 -2.53 0.15 -17.21
N HIS A 106 -1.70 0.32 -16.18
CA HIS A 106 -1.41 1.58 -15.50
C HIS A 106 0.07 1.98 -15.63
N LEU A 107 0.80 1.43 -16.62
CA LEU A 107 2.24 1.67 -16.84
C LEU A 107 2.62 3.15 -16.92
N ASN A 108 1.76 3.98 -17.47
CA ASN A 108 1.96 5.43 -17.55
C ASN A 108 2.10 6.10 -16.18
N LEU A 109 1.52 5.53 -15.12
CA LEU A 109 1.61 6.01 -13.74
C LEU A 109 2.72 5.30 -12.97
N ILE A 110 2.74 3.96 -13.01
CA ILE A 110 3.62 3.17 -12.15
C ILE A 110 5.10 3.25 -12.55
N LYS A 111 5.42 3.74 -13.75
CA LYS A 111 6.80 4.04 -14.16
C LYS A 111 7.47 5.14 -13.33
N TYR A 112 6.70 5.91 -12.55
CA TYR A 112 7.20 6.98 -11.69
C TYR A 112 7.46 6.53 -10.25
N LEU A 113 7.27 5.26 -9.92
CA LEU A 113 7.57 4.73 -8.59
C LEU A 113 9.08 4.76 -8.35
N ASP A 114 9.52 5.39 -7.26
CA ASP A 114 10.92 5.33 -6.84
C ASP A 114 11.22 3.97 -6.20
N ASN A 115 12.00 3.15 -6.91
CA ASN A 115 12.44 1.83 -6.45
C ASN A 115 13.23 1.85 -5.12
N LYS A 116 13.66 3.02 -4.63
CA LYS A 116 14.29 3.15 -3.30
C LYS A 116 13.29 3.02 -2.15
N PHE A 117 12.07 3.53 -2.34
CA PHE A 117 11.03 3.55 -1.30
C PHE A 117 9.89 2.58 -1.61
N HIS A 118 9.69 2.24 -2.88
CA HIS A 118 8.79 1.17 -3.28
C HIS A 118 9.47 -0.19 -3.10
N LEU A 119 9.12 -0.89 -2.01
CA LEU A 119 9.75 -2.15 -1.60
C LEU A 119 9.12 -3.40 -2.22
N GLY A 120 7.97 -3.27 -2.88
CA GLY A 120 7.31 -4.44 -3.44
C GLY A 120 6.00 -4.14 -4.14
N MET A 121 5.80 -4.83 -5.27
CA MET A 121 4.55 -4.86 -6.02
C MET A 121 3.95 -6.26 -5.94
N PHE A 122 2.81 -6.37 -5.27
CA PHE A 122 2.07 -7.62 -5.13
C PHE A 122 0.94 -7.67 -6.15
N VAL A 123 0.93 -8.70 -7.00
CA VAL A 123 0.02 -8.80 -8.16
C VAL A 123 -0.68 -10.16 -8.23
N PRO A 124 -1.88 -10.24 -8.83
CA PRO A 124 -2.73 -11.43 -8.74
C PRO A 124 -2.43 -12.54 -9.75
N ASP A 125 -1.49 -12.34 -10.68
CA ASP A 125 -1.20 -13.26 -11.77
C ASP A 125 0.31 -13.35 -12.02
N THR A 126 0.86 -14.56 -12.05
CA THR A 126 2.29 -14.79 -12.32
C THR A 126 2.69 -14.38 -13.73
N ARG A 127 1.79 -14.43 -14.71
CA ARG A 127 2.05 -13.92 -16.07
C ARG A 127 2.23 -12.40 -16.08
N VAL A 128 1.56 -11.70 -15.16
CA VAL A 128 1.74 -10.25 -14.98
C VAL A 128 3.09 -9.95 -14.34
N ILE A 129 3.58 -10.81 -13.44
CA ILE A 129 4.95 -10.70 -12.90
C ILE A 129 5.98 -10.82 -14.02
N GLU A 130 5.84 -11.81 -14.92
CA GLU A 130 6.72 -11.98 -16.07
C GLU A 130 6.72 -10.73 -16.96
N GLN A 131 5.54 -10.20 -17.33
CA GLN A 131 5.42 -8.98 -18.13
C GLN A 131 6.07 -7.76 -17.47
N LEU A 132 5.84 -7.55 -16.18
CA LEU A 132 6.43 -6.43 -15.46
C LEU A 132 7.95 -6.58 -15.32
N SER A 133 8.44 -7.80 -15.14
CA SER A 133 9.86 -8.12 -15.09
C SER A 133 10.53 -7.78 -16.43
N ASP A 134 9.92 -8.17 -17.55
CA ASP A 134 10.41 -7.84 -18.90
C ASP A 134 10.43 -6.32 -19.17
N LEU A 135 9.54 -5.58 -18.51
CA LEU A 135 9.49 -4.11 -18.54
C LEU A 135 10.46 -3.45 -17.54
N GLY A 136 11.28 -4.22 -16.82
CA GLY A 136 12.33 -3.74 -15.94
C GLY A 136 11.90 -3.43 -14.50
N PHE A 137 10.66 -3.76 -14.11
CA PHE A 137 10.24 -3.66 -12.73
C PHE A 137 10.92 -4.73 -11.87
N LYS A 138 11.18 -4.40 -10.61
CA LYS A 138 11.85 -5.27 -9.63
C LYS A 138 10.95 -5.41 -8.40
N GLN A 139 11.28 -6.37 -7.52
CA GLN A 139 10.53 -6.61 -6.27
C GLN A 139 9.05 -6.94 -6.54
N LEU A 140 8.82 -7.88 -7.45
CA LEU A 140 7.50 -8.34 -7.85
C LEU A 140 7.14 -9.60 -7.06
N PHE A 141 5.94 -9.61 -6.49
CA PHE A 141 5.47 -10.69 -5.64
C PHE A 141 4.09 -11.16 -6.09
N TYR A 142 3.87 -12.47 -6.01
CA TYR A 142 2.55 -13.03 -6.26
C TYR A 142 1.67 -12.85 -5.01
N LEU A 143 0.49 -12.29 -5.21
CA LEU A 143 -0.57 -12.22 -4.21
C LEU A 143 -1.79 -12.95 -4.77
N PRO A 144 -2.09 -14.16 -4.31
CA PRO A 144 -3.22 -14.91 -4.84
C PRO A 144 -4.51 -14.09 -4.71
N PRO A 145 -5.37 -14.08 -5.74
CA PRO A 145 -6.64 -13.37 -5.70
C PRO A 145 -7.45 -13.82 -4.49
N PHE A 146 -8.05 -12.85 -3.80
CA PHE A 146 -9.01 -13.09 -2.73
C PHE A 146 -10.33 -13.55 -3.36
N HIS A 147 -10.44 -14.85 -3.65
CA HIS A 147 -11.70 -15.45 -4.01
C HIS A 147 -12.52 -15.71 -2.74
N THR A 148 -13.63 -14.99 -2.59
CA THR A 148 -14.79 -15.46 -1.81
C THR A 148 -15.76 -16.13 -2.75
#